data_AF-A0A532CNI5-F1
#
_entry.id   AF-A0A532CNI5-F1
#
_cell.length_a   1.000
_cell.length_b   1.000
_cell.length_c   1.000
_cell.angle_alpha   90.00
_cell.angle_beta   90.00
_cell.angle_gamma   90.00
#
_symmetry.space_group_name_H-M   'P 1'
#
loop_
_entity.id
_entity.type
_entity.pdbx_description
1 polymer ?
#
loop_
_entity_poly.entity_id
_entity_poly.type
_entity_poly.pdbx_seq_one_letter_code
_entity_poly.pdbx_strand_id
1 'polypeptide(L)'
;MQSPTPITLADELPAQGLSRTKIAAYLGRHRETIGLWLKGIATDRLAGFLARHEQATTGPRRTRQVPAPTKRLIRALRVREHECRGQTIAYFLEREHQIRLSAAKISEILAEQYVIRSKWQKNQKREAAPTASAPRAVIQMDTVAFGQVLAFTGIDIYTNEVAVVRLPAMTSEDGAAVLHPAMDDRFTGHVAVLQTDGGSELKSAFAHQARAYCDRHRIARPYKKNEQA
;
A
#
# COMPACT_ATOMS: atom_id res chain seq x y z
N MET A 1 7.18 -19.39 37.06
CA MET A 1 8.33 -20.30 37.21
C MET A 1 8.01 -21.34 38.27
N GLN A 2 7.29 -22.42 37.92
CA GLN A 2 6.95 -23.53 38.82
C GLN A 2 7.48 -24.88 38.28
N SER A 3 8.53 -24.85 37.45
CA SER A 3 8.99 -26.01 36.67
C SER A 3 9.90 -27.01 37.40
N PRO A 4 10.69 -26.67 38.44
CA PRO A 4 11.56 -27.68 39.06
C PRO A 4 10.75 -28.68 39.91
N THR A 5 9.71 -28.21 40.61
CA THR A 5 8.83 -29.04 41.45
C THR A 5 8.15 -30.22 40.73
N PRO A 6 7.54 -30.07 39.53
CA PRO A 6 6.91 -31.18 38.83
C PRO A 6 7.91 -32.19 38.23
N ILE A 7 9.14 -31.76 37.91
CA ILE A 7 10.19 -32.67 37.40
C ILE A 7 10.75 -33.52 38.55
N THR A 8 11.00 -32.91 39.72
CA THR A 8 11.39 -33.63 40.94
C THR A 8 10.31 -34.63 41.37
N LEU A 9 9.04 -34.22 41.41
CA LEU A 9 7.93 -35.12 41.74
C LEU A 9 7.80 -36.27 40.73
N ALA A 10 8.06 -36.01 39.44
CA ALA A 10 8.05 -37.07 38.43
C ALA A 10 9.14 -38.13 38.64
N ASP A 11 10.24 -37.81 39.31
CA ASP A 11 11.34 -38.74 39.66
C ASP A 11 11.05 -39.57 40.91
N GLU A 12 10.35 -39.01 41.90
CA GLU A 12 10.05 -39.66 43.18
C GLU A 12 8.84 -40.62 43.09
N LEU A 13 7.81 -40.27 42.32
CA LEU A 13 6.58 -41.06 42.21
C LEU A 13 6.76 -42.48 41.62
N PRO A 14 7.68 -42.75 40.68
CA PRO A 14 8.02 -44.10 40.25
C PRO A 14 8.54 -44.99 41.37
N ALA A 15 9.32 -44.45 42.33
CA ALA A 15 9.82 -45.20 43.49
C ALA A 15 8.70 -45.62 44.44
N GLN A 16 7.54 -44.94 44.39
CA GLN A 16 6.31 -45.28 45.11
C GLN A 16 5.41 -46.26 44.33
N GLY A 17 5.89 -46.84 43.22
CA GLY A 17 5.17 -47.84 42.43
C GLY A 17 4.09 -47.28 41.49
N LEU A 18 4.07 -45.96 41.25
CA LEU A 18 3.10 -45.35 40.35
C LEU A 18 3.50 -45.55 38.88
N SER A 19 2.53 -45.92 38.05
CA SER A 19 2.73 -46.03 36.60
C SER A 19 2.84 -44.65 35.95
N ARG A 20 3.55 -44.58 34.81
CA ARG A 20 3.75 -43.33 34.04
C ARG A 20 2.44 -42.62 33.70
N THR A 21 1.37 -43.37 33.45
CA THR A 21 0.03 -42.84 33.17
C THR A 21 -0.58 -42.16 34.39
N LYS A 22 -0.41 -42.74 35.60
CA LYS A 22 -0.89 -42.14 36.85
C LYS A 22 -0.10 -40.88 37.21
N ILE A 23 1.23 -40.91 37.01
CA ILE A 23 2.10 -39.75 37.22
C ILE A 23 1.72 -38.60 36.28
N ALA A 24 1.46 -38.91 35.00
CA ALA A 24 1.01 -37.94 33.99
C ALA A 24 -0.33 -37.29 34.38
N ALA A 25 -1.29 -38.08 34.85
CA ALA A 25 -2.57 -37.59 35.35
C ALA A 25 -2.41 -36.71 36.60
N TYR A 26 -1.58 -37.13 37.56
CA TYR A 26 -1.32 -36.41 38.80
C TYR A 26 -0.64 -35.05 38.57
N LEU A 27 0.31 -34.99 37.64
CA LEU A 27 1.05 -33.77 37.31
C LEU A 27 0.37 -32.90 36.23
N GLY A 28 -0.75 -33.35 35.65
CA GLY A 28 -1.44 -32.66 34.56
C GLY A 28 -0.57 -32.50 33.30
N ARG A 29 0.27 -33.49 32.98
CA ARG A 29 1.20 -33.47 31.84
C ARG A 29 0.95 -34.65 30.90
N HIS A 30 1.38 -34.51 29.65
CA HIS A 30 1.28 -35.60 28.68
C HIS A 30 2.20 -36.77 29.09
N ARG A 31 1.73 -38.01 28.89
CA ARG A 31 2.47 -39.23 29.26
C ARG A 31 3.87 -39.29 28.64
N GLU A 32 4.02 -38.77 27.43
CA GLU A 32 5.30 -38.79 26.71
C GLU A 32 6.29 -37.78 27.30
N THR A 33 5.81 -36.65 27.80
CA THR A 33 6.64 -35.67 28.51
C THR A 33 7.24 -36.29 29.77
N ILE A 34 6.44 -37.02 30.55
CA ILE A 34 6.92 -37.77 31.72
C ILE A 34 7.92 -38.86 31.30
N GLY A 35 7.65 -39.58 30.21
CA GLY A 35 8.58 -40.57 29.65
C GLY A 35 9.93 -39.97 29.25
N LEU A 36 9.93 -38.80 28.63
CA LEU A 36 11.14 -38.06 28.24
C LEU A 36 11.91 -37.56 29.46
N TRP A 37 11.22 -37.06 30.49
CA TRP A 37 11.85 -36.64 31.74
C TRP A 37 12.52 -37.80 32.44
N LEU A 38 11.80 -38.92 32.64
CA LEU A 38 12.37 -40.11 33.27
C LEU A 38 13.58 -40.67 32.51
N LYS A 39 13.53 -40.65 31.17
CA LYS A 39 14.66 -41.07 30.33
C LYS A 39 15.85 -40.12 30.46
N GLY A 40 15.60 -38.81 30.52
CA GLY A 40 16.65 -37.81 30.73
C GLY A 40 17.27 -37.89 32.13
N ILE A 41 16.44 -38.07 33.16
CA ILE A 41 16.89 -38.21 34.55
C ILE A 41 17.71 -39.49 34.74
N ALA A 42 17.30 -40.61 34.12
CA ALA A 42 18.08 -41.86 34.14
C ALA A 42 19.47 -41.71 33.48
N THR A 43 19.62 -40.76 32.54
CA THR A 43 20.89 -40.54 31.82
C THR A 43 21.82 -39.61 32.59
N ASP A 44 21.30 -38.52 33.17
CA ASP A 44 22.11 -37.41 33.68
C ASP A 44 21.99 -37.19 35.20
N ARG A 45 21.22 -38.04 35.87
CA ARG A 45 20.70 -37.85 37.24
C ARG A 45 19.85 -36.58 37.35
N LEU A 46 19.04 -36.51 38.41
CA LEU A 46 18.04 -35.44 38.59
C LEU A 46 18.68 -34.04 38.54
N ALA A 47 19.81 -33.84 39.22
CA ALA A 47 20.52 -32.57 39.23
C ALA A 47 21.05 -32.16 37.84
N GLY A 48 21.61 -33.10 37.08
CA GLY A 48 22.11 -32.83 35.73
C GLY A 48 20.99 -32.53 34.72
N PHE A 49 19.86 -33.22 34.86
CA PHE A 49 18.68 -32.98 34.04
C PHE A 49 18.07 -31.59 34.32
N LEU A 50 17.96 -31.20 35.59
CA LEU A 50 17.44 -29.88 35.99
C LEU A 50 18.31 -28.74 35.46
N ALA A 51 19.63 -28.85 35.59
CA ALA A 51 20.57 -27.84 35.07
C ALA A 51 20.45 -27.67 33.55
N ARG A 52 20.34 -28.78 32.79
CA ARG A 52 20.13 -28.73 31.34
C ARG A 52 18.77 -28.16 30.96
N HIS A 53 17.72 -28.54 31.68
CA HIS A 53 16.37 -28.06 31.43
C HIS A 53 16.26 -26.54 31.66
N GLU A 54 16.94 -26.03 32.70
CA GLU A 54 17.04 -24.59 32.94
C GLU A 54 17.77 -23.87 31.80
N GLN A 55 18.94 -24.38 31.38
CA GLN A 55 19.71 -23.84 30.26
C GLN A 55 18.94 -23.83 28.93
N ALA A 56 18.11 -24.85 28.67
CA ALA A 56 17.29 -24.92 27.46
C ALA A 56 16.24 -23.79 27.39
N THR A 57 15.80 -23.26 28.53
CA THR A 57 14.84 -22.16 28.60
C THR A 57 15.46 -20.76 28.52
N THR A 58 16.79 -20.65 28.71
CA THR A 58 17.56 -19.40 28.72
C THR A 58 18.27 -19.07 27.40
N GLY A 59 17.97 -19.79 26.31
CA GLY A 59 18.46 -19.41 24.98
C GLY A 59 17.95 -18.04 24.53
N PRO A 60 18.74 -17.22 23.81
CA PRO A 60 18.32 -15.91 23.34
C PRO A 60 17.12 -16.05 22.40
N ARG A 61 15.93 -15.66 22.87
CA ARG A 61 14.74 -15.56 22.03
C ARG A 61 14.93 -14.39 21.08
N ARG A 62 15.05 -14.67 19.78
CA ARG A 62 15.08 -13.64 18.74
C ARG A 62 13.81 -12.79 18.87
N THR A 63 13.96 -11.49 19.14
CA THR A 63 12.85 -10.55 19.26
C THR A 63 12.05 -10.57 17.96
N ARG A 64 10.83 -11.12 18.00
CA ARG A 64 9.99 -11.27 16.80
C ARG A 64 9.44 -9.93 16.29
N GLN A 65 9.47 -8.89 17.12
CA GLN A 65 8.88 -7.59 16.81
C GLN A 65 9.94 -6.51 16.59
N VAL A 66 9.70 -5.68 15.58
CA VAL A 66 10.51 -4.49 15.30
C VAL A 66 10.31 -3.48 16.44
N PRO A 67 11.38 -2.89 16.99
CA PRO A 67 11.27 -1.93 18.08
C PRO A 67 10.32 -0.76 17.76
N ALA A 68 9.55 -0.34 18.76
CA ALA A 68 8.68 0.83 18.67
C ALA A 68 9.35 2.11 18.12
N PRO A 69 10.60 2.48 18.50
CA PRO A 69 11.27 3.66 17.92
C PRO A 69 11.49 3.51 16.42
N THR A 70 11.87 2.32 15.93
CA THR A 70 12.03 2.05 14.50
C THR A 70 10.71 2.19 13.75
N LYS A 71 9.59 1.75 14.34
CA LYS A 71 8.26 1.97 13.76
C LYS A 71 7.91 3.46 13.66
N ARG A 72 8.21 4.27 14.68
CA ARG A 72 8.00 5.73 14.65
C ARG A 72 8.86 6.39 13.58
N LEU A 73 10.10 5.96 13.44
CA LEU A 73 11.03 6.46 12.44
C LEU A 73 10.54 6.19 11.00
N ILE A 74 10.08 4.97 10.72
CA ILE A 74 9.48 4.61 9.41
C ILE A 74 8.36 5.58 9.03
N ARG A 75 7.53 5.97 10.01
CA ARG A 75 6.41 6.89 9.80
C ARG A 75 6.89 8.32 9.55
N ALA A 76 7.87 8.78 10.33
CA ALA A 76 8.48 10.09 10.13
C ALA A 76 9.13 10.21 8.75
N LEU A 77 9.87 9.19 8.31
CA LEU A 77 10.47 9.14 6.98
C LEU A 77 9.42 9.19 5.86
N ARG A 78 8.30 8.49 6.03
CA ARG A 78 7.20 8.54 5.06
C ARG A 78 6.59 9.94 4.91
N VAL A 79 6.41 10.66 6.01
CA VAL A 79 5.88 12.03 5.98
C VAL A 79 6.91 13.01 5.41
N ARG A 80 8.18 12.87 5.81
CA ARG A 80 9.28 13.70 5.33
C ARG A 80 9.47 13.61 3.81
N GLU A 81 9.36 12.39 3.27
CA GLU A 81 9.69 12.08 1.88
C GLU A 81 8.42 11.88 1.02
N HIS A 82 7.40 12.72 1.20
CA HIS A 82 6.21 12.79 0.34
C HIS A 82 5.47 11.45 0.13
N GLU A 83 5.16 10.74 1.21
CA GLU A 83 4.42 9.46 1.20
C GLU A 83 5.10 8.35 0.38
N CYS A 84 6.43 8.35 0.34
CA CYS A 84 7.21 7.43 -0.47
C CYS A 84 6.98 5.93 -0.17
N ARG A 85 7.36 5.10 -1.16
CA ARG A 85 7.21 3.65 -1.12
C ARG A 85 8.17 3.01 -0.12
N GLY A 86 7.83 1.80 0.35
CA GLY A 86 8.63 1.07 1.34
C GLY A 86 10.09 0.79 0.93
N GLN A 87 10.40 0.75 -0.38
CA GLN A 87 11.78 0.64 -0.88
C GLN A 87 12.60 1.91 -0.63
N THR A 88 12.01 3.08 -0.85
CA THR A 88 12.64 4.38 -0.58
C THR A 88 12.89 4.56 0.92
N ILE A 89 11.94 4.14 1.76
CA ILE A 89 12.11 4.16 3.22
C ILE A 89 13.23 3.19 3.64
N ALA A 90 13.32 2.00 3.03
CA ALA A 90 14.41 1.06 3.31
C ALA A 90 15.79 1.68 3.01
N TYR A 91 15.90 2.40 1.89
CA TYR A 91 17.10 3.12 1.51
C TYR A 91 17.51 4.15 2.57
N PHE A 92 16.58 4.98 3.05
CA PHE A 92 16.86 5.98 4.08
C PHE A 92 17.18 5.35 5.45
N LEU A 93 16.50 4.27 5.83
CA LEU A 93 16.79 3.54 7.07
C LEU A 93 18.21 2.97 7.08
N GLU A 94 18.67 2.42 5.97
CA GLU A 94 20.04 1.87 5.87
C GLU A 94 21.08 2.99 5.85
N ARG A 95 20.84 4.05 5.06
CA ARG A 95 21.79 5.15 4.87
C ARG A 95 21.94 6.06 6.09
N GLU A 96 20.84 6.42 6.76
CA GLU A 96 20.86 7.41 7.85
C GLU A 96 20.90 6.78 9.24
N HIS A 97 20.37 5.56 9.39
CA HIS A 97 20.19 4.93 10.70
C HIS A 97 20.84 3.56 10.84
N GLN A 98 21.49 3.05 9.78
CA GLN A 98 22.08 1.70 9.73
C GLN A 98 21.10 0.58 10.10
N ILE A 99 19.79 0.80 9.87
CA ILE A 99 18.75 -0.18 10.14
C ILE A 99 18.40 -0.92 8.85
N ARG A 100 18.67 -2.22 8.81
CA ARG A 100 18.26 -3.09 7.70
C ARG A 100 16.89 -3.71 7.95
N LEU A 101 15.90 -3.29 7.17
CA LEU A 101 14.56 -3.86 7.14
C LEU A 101 14.14 -4.13 5.69
N SER A 102 13.45 -5.25 5.47
CA SER A 102 12.91 -5.54 4.15
C SER A 102 11.76 -4.59 3.80
N ALA A 103 11.63 -4.24 2.52
CA ALA A 103 10.53 -3.42 2.03
C ALA A 103 9.14 -4.03 2.36
N ALA A 104 9.06 -5.37 2.42
CA ALA A 104 7.87 -6.09 2.86
C ALA A 104 7.53 -5.79 4.33
N LYS A 105 8.53 -5.84 5.23
CA LYS A 105 8.34 -5.56 6.66
C LYS A 105 7.97 -4.10 6.92
N ILE A 106 8.57 -3.18 6.17
CA ILE A 106 8.22 -1.75 6.21
C ILE A 106 6.78 -1.55 5.76
N SER A 107 6.34 -2.23 4.70
CA SER A 107 4.96 -2.15 4.21
C SER A 107 3.96 -2.71 5.23
N GLU A 108 4.30 -3.81 5.93
CA GLU A 108 3.51 -4.36 7.04
C GLU A 108 3.36 -3.35 8.18
N ILE A 109 4.46 -2.72 8.62
CA ILE A 109 4.45 -1.68 9.67
C ILE A 109 3.62 -0.47 9.28
N LEU A 110 3.68 -0.07 8.01
CA LEU A 110 2.88 1.03 7.50
C LEU A 110 1.40 0.65 7.43
N ALA A 111 1.07 -0.62 7.15
CA ALA A 111 -0.31 -1.09 7.05
C ALA A 111 -1.01 -1.15 8.42
N GLU A 112 -0.25 -1.16 9.53
CA GLU A 112 -0.79 -1.05 10.89
C GLU A 112 -1.54 0.28 11.12
N GLN A 113 -1.20 1.34 10.38
CA GLN A 113 -1.74 2.69 10.62
C GLN A 113 -2.24 3.41 9.36
N TYR A 114 -1.77 3.04 8.18
CA TYR A 114 -2.14 3.68 6.93
C TYR A 114 -2.89 2.71 6.03
N VAL A 115 -3.91 3.23 5.34
CA VAL A 115 -4.54 2.53 4.21
C VAL A 115 -3.64 2.72 2.99
N ILE A 116 -2.63 1.86 2.82
CA ILE A 116 -1.58 2.02 1.79
C ILE A 116 -2.12 1.82 0.36
N ARG A 117 -3.28 1.16 0.21
CA ARG A 117 -3.93 0.98 -1.09
C ARG A 117 -5.38 1.41 -1.00
N SER A 118 -5.83 2.27 -1.91
CA SER A 118 -7.24 2.25 -2.27
C SER A 118 -7.53 0.83 -2.78
N LYS A 119 -8.57 0.20 -2.24
CA LYS A 119 -9.10 -1.05 -2.80
C LYS A 119 -9.35 -0.77 -4.29
N TRP A 120 -8.79 -1.60 -5.16
CA TRP A 120 -8.99 -1.59 -6.61
C TRP A 120 -10.34 -0.94 -6.98
N GLN A 121 -10.34 0.30 -7.45
CA GLN A 121 -11.52 0.84 -8.11
C GLN A 121 -11.65 0.06 -9.40
N LYS A 122 -12.67 -0.80 -9.48
CA LYS A 122 -12.98 -1.51 -10.72
C LYS A 122 -13.08 -0.48 -11.83
N ASN A 123 -12.40 -0.75 -12.95
CA ASN A 123 -12.47 0.10 -14.12
C ASN A 123 -13.95 0.30 -14.48
N GLN A 124 -14.44 1.53 -14.38
CA GLN A 124 -15.82 1.82 -14.74
C GLN A 124 -15.97 1.56 -16.24
N LYS A 125 -17.02 0.84 -16.63
CA LYS A 125 -17.31 0.57 -18.04
C LYS A 125 -17.64 1.89 -18.73
N ARG A 126 -16.66 2.47 -19.43
CA ARG A 126 -16.85 3.69 -20.23
C ARG A 126 -17.47 3.33 -21.58
N GLU A 127 -18.37 4.17 -22.06
CA GLU A 127 -19.02 4.02 -23.37
C GLU A 127 -18.01 4.05 -24.53
N ALA A 128 -18.47 3.66 -25.73
CA ALA A 128 -17.67 3.71 -26.94
C ALA A 128 -17.09 5.11 -27.21
N ALA A 129 -16.06 5.18 -28.06
CA ALA A 129 -15.53 6.46 -28.50
C ALA A 129 -16.65 7.25 -29.18
N PRO A 130 -16.82 8.54 -28.85
CA PRO A 130 -17.85 9.36 -29.47
C PRO A 130 -17.49 9.58 -30.94
N THR A 131 -18.50 9.61 -31.80
CA THR A 131 -18.37 10.01 -33.20
C THR A 131 -19.06 11.36 -33.35
N ALA A 132 -18.41 12.32 -34.01
CA ALA A 132 -19.03 13.61 -34.30
C ALA A 132 -19.79 13.54 -35.63
N SER A 133 -21.07 13.93 -35.62
CA SER A 133 -21.90 14.05 -36.82
C SER A 133 -22.02 15.49 -37.34
N ALA A 134 -21.54 16.46 -36.57
CA ALA A 134 -21.61 17.89 -36.89
C ALA A 134 -20.48 18.66 -36.16
N PRO A 135 -20.17 19.89 -36.62
CA PRO A 135 -19.28 20.81 -35.88
C PRO A 135 -19.73 20.97 -34.42
N ARG A 136 -18.77 21.11 -33.50
CA ARG A 136 -19.04 21.30 -32.05
C ARG A 136 -19.79 20.15 -31.35
N ALA A 137 -20.03 19.04 -32.04
CA ALA A 137 -20.63 17.86 -31.40
C ALA A 137 -19.66 17.24 -30.38
N VAL A 138 -18.37 17.19 -30.71
CA VAL A 138 -17.34 16.63 -29.83
C VAL A 138 -16.07 17.46 -29.94
N ILE A 139 -15.69 18.09 -28.84
CA ILE A 139 -14.39 18.72 -28.68
C ILE A 139 -13.51 17.80 -27.85
N GLN A 140 -12.31 17.53 -28.30
CA GLN A 140 -11.30 16.82 -27.53
C GLN A 140 -10.25 17.79 -27.02
N MET A 141 -9.99 17.75 -25.71
CA MET A 141 -8.89 18.50 -25.10
C MET A 141 -7.83 17.58 -24.53
N ASP A 142 -6.58 18.01 -24.67
CA ASP A 142 -5.39 17.30 -24.20
C ASP A 142 -4.32 18.31 -23.77
N THR A 143 -3.25 17.83 -23.15
CA THR A 143 -2.11 18.64 -22.74
C THR A 143 -0.81 18.06 -23.27
N VAL A 144 -0.05 18.88 -23.99
CA VAL A 144 1.27 18.52 -24.51
C VAL A 144 2.35 19.26 -23.71
N ALA A 145 3.30 18.50 -23.16
CA ALA A 145 4.41 19.05 -22.41
C ALA A 145 5.62 19.34 -23.30
N PHE A 146 6.07 20.60 -23.33
CA PHE A 146 7.28 21.08 -24.02
C PHE A 146 8.41 21.39 -23.03
N GLY A 147 8.48 20.68 -21.91
CA GLY A 147 9.47 20.89 -20.85
C GLY A 147 9.04 22.01 -19.91
N GLN A 148 9.45 23.25 -20.20
CA GLN A 148 9.18 24.42 -19.35
C GLN A 148 7.83 25.09 -19.64
N VAL A 149 7.17 24.70 -20.72
CA VAL A 149 5.86 25.23 -21.13
C VAL A 149 4.96 24.05 -21.46
N LEU A 150 3.69 24.18 -21.09
CA LEU A 150 2.63 23.23 -21.40
C LEU A 150 1.69 23.89 -22.40
N ALA A 151 1.30 23.14 -23.42
CA ALA A 151 0.26 23.56 -24.36
C ALA A 151 -0.99 22.72 -24.11
N PHE A 152 -2.05 23.38 -23.67
CA PHE A 152 -3.37 22.80 -23.64
C PHE A 152 -3.99 22.96 -25.02
N THR A 153 -4.37 21.85 -25.62
CA THR A 153 -4.97 21.82 -26.95
C THR A 153 -6.45 21.46 -26.83
N GLY A 154 -7.27 22.07 -27.67
CA GLY A 154 -8.64 21.65 -27.93
C GLY A 154 -8.80 21.43 -29.43
N ILE A 155 -9.46 20.37 -29.84
CA ILE A 155 -9.70 20.03 -31.25
C ILE A 155 -11.16 19.65 -31.41
N ASP A 156 -11.85 20.31 -32.35
CA ASP A 156 -13.14 19.85 -32.85
C ASP A 156 -12.91 18.67 -33.81
N ILE A 157 -13.34 17.48 -33.43
CA ILE A 157 -13.02 16.26 -34.21
C ILE A 157 -13.79 16.19 -35.54
N TYR A 158 -14.79 17.04 -35.74
CA TYR A 158 -15.51 17.11 -37.01
C TYR A 158 -14.85 18.10 -37.97
N THR A 159 -14.55 19.31 -37.49
CA THR A 159 -14.02 20.40 -38.33
C THR A 159 -12.49 20.45 -38.38
N ASN A 160 -11.81 19.74 -37.48
CA ASN A 160 -10.37 19.85 -37.21
C ASN A 160 -9.94 21.26 -36.75
N GLU A 161 -10.87 22.06 -36.25
CA GLU A 161 -10.55 23.35 -35.70
C GLU A 161 -9.82 23.20 -34.37
N VAL A 162 -8.73 23.96 -34.19
CA VAL A 162 -7.85 23.85 -33.04
C VAL A 162 -7.83 25.13 -32.21
N ALA A 163 -7.83 24.97 -30.89
CA ALA A 163 -7.47 25.98 -29.90
C ALA A 163 -6.19 25.54 -29.17
N VAL A 164 -5.26 26.47 -28.94
CA VAL A 164 -4.03 26.18 -28.18
C VAL A 164 -3.79 27.29 -27.16
N VAL A 165 -3.71 26.92 -25.89
CA VAL A 165 -3.40 27.83 -24.79
C VAL A 165 -2.14 27.35 -24.07
N ARG A 166 -1.19 28.25 -23.84
CA ARG A 166 0.10 27.92 -23.23
C ARG A 166 0.15 28.39 -21.79
N LEU A 167 0.51 27.50 -20.88
CA LEU A 167 0.68 27.81 -19.46
C LEU A 167 1.97 27.19 -18.91
N PRO A 168 2.57 27.78 -17.86
CA PRO A 168 3.81 27.29 -17.27
C PRO A 168 3.62 26.09 -16.33
N ALA A 169 2.39 25.82 -15.85
CA ALA A 169 2.12 24.84 -14.80
C ALA A 169 0.97 23.88 -15.17
N MET A 170 1.02 22.67 -14.58
CA MET A 170 0.13 21.52 -14.85
C MET A 170 -0.82 21.27 -13.68
N THR A 171 -1.45 22.32 -13.16
CA THR A 171 -2.45 22.16 -12.09
C THR A 171 -3.87 22.07 -12.66
N SER A 172 -4.82 21.59 -11.87
CA SER A 172 -6.24 21.59 -12.27
C SER A 172 -6.82 23.00 -12.41
N GLU A 173 -6.24 23.97 -11.72
CA GLU A 173 -6.65 25.38 -11.77
C GLU A 173 -6.20 26.02 -13.09
N ASP A 174 -4.94 25.73 -13.49
CA ASP A 174 -4.41 26.12 -14.80
C ASP A 174 -5.27 25.57 -15.94
N GLY A 175 -5.62 24.28 -15.87
CA GLY A 175 -6.52 23.67 -16.85
C GLY A 175 -7.88 24.38 -16.90
N ALA A 176 -8.45 24.73 -15.75
CA ALA A 176 -9.75 25.40 -15.68
C ALA A 176 -9.69 26.81 -16.32
N ALA A 177 -8.58 27.53 -16.13
CA ALA A 177 -8.34 28.81 -16.76
C ALA A 177 -8.27 28.74 -18.30
N VAL A 178 -7.91 27.59 -18.87
CA VAL A 178 -7.89 27.37 -20.33
C VAL A 178 -9.29 27.27 -20.94
N LEU A 179 -10.28 26.83 -20.18
CA LEU A 179 -11.62 26.59 -20.72
C LEU A 179 -12.25 27.86 -21.29
N HIS A 180 -12.11 29.00 -20.61
CA HIS A 180 -12.71 30.25 -21.07
C HIS A 180 -12.16 30.69 -22.45
N PRO A 181 -10.85 30.90 -22.65
CA PRO A 181 -10.31 31.28 -23.96
C PRO A 181 -10.46 30.18 -25.02
N ALA A 182 -10.43 28.90 -24.66
CA ALA A 182 -10.62 27.83 -25.65
C ALA A 182 -12.08 27.74 -26.11
N MET A 183 -13.02 27.76 -25.17
CA MET A 183 -14.43 27.52 -25.46
C MET A 183 -15.10 28.78 -26.02
N ASP A 184 -14.93 29.94 -25.40
CA ASP A 184 -15.65 31.14 -25.81
C ASP A 184 -15.05 31.77 -27.06
N ASP A 185 -13.72 31.85 -27.16
CA ASP A 185 -13.08 32.53 -28.30
C ASP A 185 -13.02 31.65 -29.55
N ARG A 186 -12.93 30.32 -29.40
CA ARG A 186 -12.76 29.38 -30.52
C ARG A 186 -13.99 28.51 -30.76
N PHE A 187 -14.44 27.80 -29.73
CA PHE A 187 -15.49 26.80 -29.88
C PHE A 187 -16.92 27.34 -29.72
N THR A 188 -17.08 28.67 -29.70
CA THR A 188 -18.37 29.38 -29.63
C THR A 188 -19.19 29.04 -28.38
N GLY A 189 -18.51 28.72 -27.29
CA GLY A 189 -19.10 28.42 -25.99
C GLY A 189 -19.46 26.95 -25.81
N HIS A 190 -20.76 26.65 -25.70
CA HIS A 190 -21.26 25.35 -25.22
C HIS A 190 -21.27 24.25 -26.29
N VAL A 191 -20.83 23.03 -25.93
CA VAL A 191 -20.71 21.87 -26.84
C VAL A 191 -21.42 20.62 -26.31
N ALA A 192 -21.77 19.68 -27.18
CA ALA A 192 -22.49 18.47 -26.73
C ALA A 192 -21.59 17.55 -25.89
N VAL A 193 -20.37 17.28 -26.35
CA VAL A 193 -19.41 16.44 -25.63
C VAL A 193 -18.06 17.13 -25.56
N LEU A 194 -17.56 17.31 -24.34
CA LEU A 194 -16.16 17.63 -24.11
C LEU A 194 -15.42 16.36 -23.68
N GLN A 195 -14.41 15.96 -24.43
CA GLN A 195 -13.61 14.77 -24.16
C GLN A 195 -12.22 15.15 -23.65
N THR A 196 -11.81 14.59 -22.52
CA THR A 196 -10.44 14.74 -22.00
C THR A 196 -9.80 13.41 -21.68
N ASP A 197 -8.49 13.40 -21.46
CA ASP A 197 -7.83 12.26 -20.85
C ASP A 197 -8.01 12.24 -19.30
N GLY A 198 -7.33 11.31 -18.65
CA GLY A 198 -7.36 11.13 -17.19
C GLY A 198 -6.23 11.85 -16.44
N GLY A 199 -5.62 12.87 -17.03
CA GLY A 199 -4.55 13.69 -16.46
C GLY A 199 -4.96 14.39 -15.16
N SER A 200 -3.99 14.83 -14.37
CA SER A 200 -4.24 15.52 -13.09
C SER A 200 -4.82 16.93 -13.30
N GLU A 201 -4.37 17.60 -14.35
CA GLU A 201 -4.73 18.93 -14.81
C GLU A 201 -6.14 19.02 -15.39
N LEU A 202 -6.71 17.89 -15.82
CA LEU A 202 -8.09 17.79 -16.35
C LEU A 202 -9.09 17.24 -15.31
N LYS A 203 -8.70 17.20 -14.03
CA LYS A 203 -9.53 16.78 -12.90
C LYS A 203 -9.97 17.97 -12.04
N SER A 204 -10.73 17.68 -10.98
CA SER A 204 -11.07 18.63 -9.92
C SER A 204 -11.64 19.95 -10.46
N ALA A 205 -10.89 21.06 -10.39
CA ALA A 205 -11.32 22.38 -10.83
C ALA A 205 -11.70 22.40 -12.33
N PHE A 206 -10.87 21.81 -13.19
CA PHE A 206 -11.18 21.68 -14.62
C PHE A 206 -12.51 20.94 -14.84
N ALA A 207 -12.65 19.75 -14.26
CA ALA A 207 -13.83 18.92 -14.46
C ALA A 207 -15.12 19.56 -13.89
N HIS A 208 -14.98 20.42 -12.88
CA HIS A 208 -16.10 21.22 -12.37
C HIS A 208 -16.51 22.30 -13.37
N GLN A 209 -15.55 23.09 -13.86
CA GLN A 209 -15.82 24.19 -14.79
C GLN A 209 -16.22 23.70 -16.18
N ALA A 210 -15.70 22.56 -16.64
CA ALA A 210 -16.05 21.93 -17.92
C ALA A 210 -17.55 21.70 -18.07
N ARG A 211 -18.27 21.45 -16.96
CA ARG A 211 -19.74 21.26 -16.96
C ARG A 211 -20.52 22.51 -17.36
N ALA A 212 -19.93 23.70 -17.26
CA ALA A 212 -20.56 24.93 -17.74
C ALA A 212 -20.50 25.06 -19.28
N TYR A 213 -19.60 24.32 -19.92
CA TYR A 213 -19.33 24.40 -21.36
C TYR A 213 -19.77 23.16 -22.13
N CYS A 214 -20.33 22.13 -21.48
CA CYS A 214 -20.81 20.95 -22.19
C CYS A 214 -21.99 20.23 -21.54
N ASP A 215 -22.81 19.57 -22.36
CA ASP A 215 -23.86 18.66 -21.87
C ASP A 215 -23.23 17.46 -21.16
N ARG A 216 -22.08 17.01 -21.66
CA ARG A 216 -21.39 15.83 -21.17
C ARG A 216 -19.87 15.98 -21.22
N HIS A 217 -19.24 15.90 -20.04
CA HIS A 217 -17.80 15.70 -19.92
C HIS A 217 -17.45 14.21 -19.94
N ARG A 218 -16.76 13.74 -20.99
CA ARG A 218 -16.28 12.36 -21.16
C ARG A 218 -14.79 12.28 -20.87
N ILE A 219 -14.40 11.29 -20.06
CA ILE A 219 -12.98 10.99 -19.82
C ILE A 219 -12.59 9.76 -20.65
N ALA A 220 -11.61 9.89 -21.54
CA ALA A 220 -11.09 8.81 -22.38
C ALA A 220 -10.38 7.72 -21.56
N ARG A 221 -10.49 6.47 -21.97
CA ARG A 221 -9.96 5.33 -21.21
C ARG A 221 -8.43 5.45 -21.00
N PRO A 222 -7.92 5.10 -19.81
CA PRO A 222 -6.47 5.11 -19.58
C PRO A 222 -5.73 4.27 -20.61
N TYR A 223 -4.62 4.80 -21.15
CA TYR A 223 -3.71 4.12 -22.08
C TYR A 223 -4.34 3.62 -23.40
N LYS A 224 -5.48 4.18 -23.82
CA LYS A 224 -6.07 3.95 -25.15
C LYS A 224 -5.97 5.20 -26.03
N LYS A 225 -4.77 5.46 -26.58
CA LYS A 225 -4.50 6.58 -27.49
C LYS A 225 -5.42 6.60 -28.72
N ASN A 226 -5.92 5.45 -29.17
CA ASN A 226 -6.79 5.36 -30.33
C ASN A 226 -8.22 5.88 -30.09
N GLU A 227 -8.61 6.20 -28.85
CA GLU A 227 -9.86 6.94 -28.57
C GLU A 227 -9.63 8.47 -28.59
N GLN A 228 -8.39 8.91 -28.79
CA GLN A 228 -7.92 10.29 -28.75
C GLN A 228 -7.38 10.77 -30.12
N ALA A 229 -7.52 9.97 -31.17
CA ALA A 229 -6.98 10.23 -32.51
C ALA A 229 -8.10 10.47 -33.51
#